data_AF-T0TEN9-F1
#
_entry.id   AF-T0TEN9-F1
#
_cell.length_a   1.000
_cell.length_b   1.000
_cell.length_c   1.000
_cell.angle_alpha   90.00
_cell.angle_beta   90.00
_cell.angle_gamma   90.00
#
_symmetry.space_group_name_H-M   'P 1'
#
loop_
_entity.id
_entity.type
_entity.pdbx_description
1 polymer ?
#
loop_
_entity_poly.entity_id
_entity_poly.type
_entity_poly.pdbx_seq_one_letter_code
_entity_poly.pdbx_strand_id
1 'polypeptide(L)'
;MSKKTYWKDIRKAIIASKGRFLSIMLLMMLGAFAFVALKVTGPDMQRTASDYLKKHNTMDLSVIASYGLSDDDKNELSSVKNSQVEFGYLTDVTIKNTDDAIRIFQRARIFQLTNLYLEDFQKQITKLR
;
A
#
# COMPACT_ATOMS: atom_id res chain seq x y z
N MET A 1 -50.74 16.38 26.75
CA MET A 1 -49.60 17.29 27.04
C MET A 1 -48.70 17.33 25.81
N SER A 2 -48.48 18.51 25.22
CA SER A 2 -47.92 18.66 23.87
C SER A 2 -46.42 18.34 23.80
N LYS A 3 -46.00 17.43 22.91
CA LYS A 3 -44.59 17.07 22.65
C LYS A 3 -43.69 18.29 22.35
N LYS A 4 -44.28 19.42 21.93
CA LYS A 4 -43.55 20.68 21.66
C LYS A 4 -42.90 21.27 22.91
N THR A 5 -43.53 21.17 24.08
CA THR A 5 -43.00 21.78 25.31
C THR A 5 -41.70 21.09 25.75
N TYR A 6 -41.69 19.75 25.70
CA TYR A 6 -40.53 18.94 26.06
C TYR A 6 -39.27 19.27 25.23
N TRP A 7 -39.40 19.33 23.90
CA TRP A 7 -38.28 19.72 23.02
C TRP A 7 -37.82 21.16 23.22
N LYS A 8 -38.72 22.04 23.63
CA LYS A 8 -38.42 23.45 23.91
C LYS A 8 -37.60 23.59 25.19
N ASP A 9 -37.91 22.78 26.21
CA ASP A 9 -37.15 22.73 27.47
C ASP A 9 -35.76 22.13 27.28
N ILE A 10 -35.62 21.06 26.48
CA ILE A 10 -34.31 20.49 26.14
C ILE A 10 -33.43 21.54 25.45
N ARG A 11 -33.96 22.24 24.44
CA ARG A 11 -33.20 23.30 23.75
C ARG A 11 -32.82 24.44 24.68
N LYS A 12 -33.72 24.86 25.58
CA LYS A 12 -33.42 25.85 26.61
C LYS A 12 -32.31 25.39 27.55
N ALA A 13 -32.33 24.13 28.00
CA ALA A 13 -31.34 23.56 28.90
C ALA A 13 -29.94 23.49 28.25
N ILE A 14 -29.87 23.13 26.97
CA ILE A 14 -28.64 23.13 26.16
C ILE A 14 -28.08 24.56 26.03
N ILE A 15 -28.93 25.53 25.69
CA ILE A 15 -28.54 26.93 25.48
C ILE A 15 -28.19 27.65 26.78
N ALA A 16 -28.81 27.27 27.90
CA ALA A 16 -28.52 27.85 29.22
C ALA A 16 -27.10 27.54 29.72
N SER A 17 -26.46 26.47 29.22
CA SER A 17 -25.14 26.01 29.67
C SER A 17 -24.15 25.78 28.53
N LYS A 18 -24.08 26.74 27.59
CA LYS A 18 -23.27 26.65 26.34
C LYS A 18 -21.88 26.03 26.53
N GLY A 19 -21.14 26.41 27.57
CA GLY A 19 -19.79 25.89 27.83
C GLY A 19 -19.74 24.43 28.30
N ARG A 20 -20.65 24.01 29.19
CA ARG A 20 -20.69 22.63 29.71
C ARG A 20 -21.19 21.66 28.65
N PHE A 21 -22.23 22.05 27.92
CA PHE A 21 -22.73 21.25 26.81
C PHE A 21 -21.69 21.08 25.71
N LEU A 22 -21.02 22.17 25.32
CA LEU A 22 -19.99 22.12 24.27
C LEU A 22 -18.81 21.24 24.66
N SER A 23 -18.36 21.28 25.92
CA SER A 23 -17.28 20.41 26.41
C SER A 23 -17.63 18.93 26.32
N ILE A 24 -18.80 18.52 26.80
CA ILE A 24 -19.23 17.11 26.76
C ILE A 24 -19.43 16.66 25.31
N MET A 25 -20.02 17.51 24.47
CA MET A 25 -20.22 17.23 23.06
C MET A 25 -18.88 17.00 22.34
N LEU A 26 -17.89 17.87 22.55
CA LEU A 26 -16.55 17.72 21.95
C LEU A 26 -15.85 16.46 22.45
N LEU A 27 -15.93 16.16 23.74
CA LEU A 27 -15.33 14.95 24.31
C LEU A 27 -15.94 13.69 23.69
N MET A 28 -17.27 13.63 23.60
CA MET A 28 -18.00 12.51 22.98
C MET A 28 -17.71 12.41 21.48
N MET A 29 -17.62 13.57 20.80
CA MET A 29 -17.30 13.63 19.37
C MET A 29 -15.88 13.13 19.10
N LEU A 30 -14.90 13.48 19.93
CA LEU A 30 -13.53 12.99 19.83
C LEU A 30 -13.47 11.46 19.99
N GLY A 31 -14.17 10.92 20.99
CA GLY A 31 -14.24 9.47 21.21
C GLY A 31 -14.86 8.71 20.03
N ALA A 32 -16.00 9.20 19.52
CA ALA A 32 -16.66 8.60 18.37
C ALA A 32 -15.84 8.76 17.08
N PHE A 33 -15.23 9.93 16.86
CA PHE A 33 -14.39 10.22 15.70
C PHE A 33 -13.18 9.28 15.66
N ALA A 34 -12.46 9.13 16.77
CA ALA A 34 -11.30 8.26 16.84
C ALA A 34 -11.67 6.79 16.54
N PHE A 35 -12.77 6.31 17.10
CA PHE A 35 -13.23 4.94 16.87
C PHE A 35 -13.64 4.69 15.40
N VAL A 36 -14.40 5.61 14.81
CA VAL A 36 -14.83 5.50 13.40
C VAL A 36 -13.64 5.61 12.46
N ALA A 37 -12.72 6.55 12.71
CA ALA A 37 -11.51 6.72 11.91
C ALA A 37 -10.70 5.42 11.89
N LEU A 38 -10.37 4.86 13.07
CA LEU A 38 -9.61 3.62 13.17
C LEU A 38 -10.28 2.45 12.41
N LYS A 39 -11.61 2.34 12.50
CA LYS A 39 -12.37 1.27 11.85
C LYS A 39 -12.42 1.41 10.33
N VAL A 40 -12.42 2.62 9.80
CA VAL A 40 -12.52 2.88 8.36
C VAL A 40 -11.14 2.93 7.68
N THR A 41 -10.08 3.31 8.40
CA THR A 41 -8.71 3.39 7.85
C THR A 41 -8.24 2.06 7.25
N GLY A 42 -8.51 0.92 7.90
CA GLY A 42 -8.08 -0.39 7.39
C GLY A 42 -8.66 -0.72 6.00
N PRO A 43 -10.00 -0.77 5.84
CA PRO A 43 -10.63 -0.98 4.54
C PRO A 43 -10.22 0.05 3.48
N ASP A 44 -10.06 1.31 3.87
CA ASP A 44 -9.69 2.40 2.95
C ASP A 44 -8.25 2.27 2.43
N MET A 45 -7.31 1.90 3.31
CA MET A 45 -5.94 1.56 2.92
C MET A 45 -5.88 0.35 2.00
N GLN A 46 -6.64 -0.70 2.30
CA GLN A 46 -6.68 -1.90 1.45
C GLN A 46 -7.20 -1.59 0.05
N ARG A 47 -8.24 -0.76 -0.05
CA ARG A 47 -8.78 -0.31 -1.33
C ARG A 47 -7.74 0.52 -2.09
N THR A 48 -7.13 1.49 -1.43
CA THR A 48 -6.11 2.36 -2.04
C THR A 48 -4.90 1.56 -2.52
N ALA A 49 -4.41 0.61 -1.72
CA ALA A 49 -3.33 -0.29 -2.11
C ALA A 49 -3.73 -1.13 -3.33
N SER A 50 -4.93 -1.73 -3.31
CA SER A 50 -5.43 -2.54 -4.42
C SER A 50 -5.55 -1.73 -5.71
N ASP A 51 -6.09 -0.52 -5.63
CA ASP A 51 -6.27 0.38 -6.79
C ASP A 51 -4.91 0.85 -7.32
N TYR A 52 -3.94 1.12 -6.45
CA TYR A 52 -2.57 1.46 -6.83
C TYR A 52 -1.87 0.30 -7.56
N LEU A 53 -1.93 -0.91 -6.99
CA LEU A 53 -1.34 -2.12 -7.56
C LEU A 53 -1.94 -2.43 -8.94
N LYS A 54 -3.28 -2.37 -9.06
CA LYS A 54 -3.98 -2.55 -10.35
C LYS A 54 -3.61 -1.48 -11.37
N LYS A 55 -3.53 -0.21 -10.97
CA LYS A 55 -3.16 0.90 -11.87
C LYS A 55 -1.75 0.72 -12.45
N HIS A 56 -0.84 0.17 -11.66
CA HIS A 56 0.55 -0.05 -12.06
C HIS A 56 0.81 -1.45 -12.64
N ASN A 57 -0.24 -2.25 -12.89
CA ASN A 57 -0.15 -3.63 -13.36
C ASN A 57 0.91 -4.45 -12.60
N THR A 58 0.98 -4.28 -11.29
CA THR A 58 1.96 -4.99 -10.46
C THR A 58 1.64 -6.48 -10.39
N MET A 59 2.67 -7.28 -10.14
CA MET A 59 2.54 -8.73 -9.96
C MET A 59 1.60 -9.10 -8.81
N ASP A 60 0.61 -9.97 -9.09
CA ASP A 60 -0.30 -10.52 -8.07
C ASP A 60 0.33 -11.70 -7.29
N LEU A 61 1.14 -12.51 -7.97
CA LEU A 61 1.79 -13.71 -7.42
C LEU A 61 3.26 -13.79 -7.83
N SER A 62 4.14 -14.01 -6.86
CA SER A 62 5.58 -14.18 -7.07
C SER A 62 6.02 -15.58 -6.66
N VAL A 63 6.67 -16.30 -7.58
CA VAL A 63 7.21 -17.64 -7.33
C VAL A 63 8.73 -17.56 -7.44
N ILE A 64 9.42 -17.93 -6.35
CA ILE A 64 10.87 -17.93 -6.25
C ILE A 64 11.32 -19.34 -5.86
N ALA A 65 12.22 -19.92 -6.65
CA ALA A 65 12.77 -21.25 -6.41
C ALA A 65 14.26 -21.14 -6.03
N SER A 66 14.70 -21.90 -5.02
CA SER A 66 16.08 -21.87 -4.53
C SER A 66 17.12 -22.32 -5.57
N TYR A 67 16.74 -23.23 -6.46
CA TYR A 67 17.60 -23.74 -7.55
C TYR A 67 17.25 -23.16 -8.92
N GLY A 68 16.36 -22.15 -8.96
CA GLY A 68 15.77 -21.65 -10.20
C GLY A 68 14.61 -22.51 -10.71
N LEU A 69 13.88 -22.00 -11.69
CA LEU A 69 12.77 -22.70 -12.36
C LEU A 69 13.32 -23.50 -13.55
N SER A 70 12.96 -24.78 -13.63
CA SER A 70 13.29 -25.63 -14.78
C SER A 70 12.47 -25.23 -16.01
N ASP A 71 12.87 -25.68 -17.21
CA ASP A 71 12.12 -25.34 -18.42
C ASP A 71 10.72 -25.98 -18.45
N ASP A 72 10.55 -27.14 -17.79
CA ASP A 72 9.24 -27.76 -17.59
C ASP A 72 8.35 -26.90 -16.69
N ASP A 73 8.89 -26.37 -15.58
CA ASP A 73 8.15 -25.46 -14.68
C ASP A 73 7.73 -24.18 -15.41
N LYS A 74 8.60 -23.62 -16.26
CA LYS A 74 8.29 -22.43 -17.05
C LYS A 74 7.14 -22.69 -18.03
N ASN A 75 7.13 -23.86 -18.66
CA ASN A 75 6.07 -24.27 -19.59
C ASN A 75 4.74 -24.48 -18.86
N GLU A 76 4.76 -25.11 -17.68
CA GLU A 76 3.57 -25.28 -16.85
C GLU A 76 2.99 -23.92 -16.44
N LEU A 77 3.82 -23.02 -15.90
CA LEU A 77 3.40 -21.69 -15.49
C LEU A 77 2.85 -20.86 -16.67
N SER A 78 3.49 -20.93 -17.84
CA SER A 78 3.04 -20.23 -19.04
C SER A 78 1.71 -20.78 -19.61
N SER A 79 1.36 -22.03 -19.28
CA SER A 79 0.12 -22.67 -19.73
C SER A 79 -1.11 -22.31 -18.88
N VAL A 80 -0.92 -21.59 -17.76
CA VAL A 80 -2.01 -21.18 -16.88
C VAL A 80 -2.90 -20.16 -17.57
N LYS A 81 -4.18 -20.51 -17.75
CA LYS A 81 -5.18 -19.66 -18.41
C LYS A 81 -5.33 -18.31 -17.70
N ASN A 82 -5.45 -17.24 -18.49
CA ASN A 82 -5.59 -15.85 -18.01
C ASN A 82 -4.43 -15.33 -17.14
N SER A 83 -3.23 -15.89 -17.29
CA SER A 83 -2.04 -15.40 -16.60
C SER A 83 -1.06 -14.73 -17.57
N GLN A 84 -0.44 -13.63 -17.14
CA GLN A 84 0.79 -13.11 -17.75
C GLN A 84 1.93 -13.49 -16.83
N VAL A 85 2.83 -14.36 -17.34
CA VAL A 85 3.97 -14.87 -16.57
C VAL A 85 5.24 -14.16 -17.03
N GLU A 86 5.98 -13.63 -16.06
CA GLU A 86 7.28 -12.98 -16.29
C GLU A 86 8.37 -13.70 -15.50
N PHE A 87 9.46 -14.04 -16.19
CA PHE A 87 10.63 -14.66 -15.58
C PHE A 87 11.70 -13.61 -15.30
N GLY A 88 12.06 -13.45 -14.04
CA GLY A 88 13.15 -12.60 -13.58
C GLY A 88 14.27 -13.43 -12.96
N TYR A 89 15.51 -12.98 -13.13
CA TYR A 89 16.67 -13.56 -12.46
C TYR A 89 17.02 -12.72 -11.24
N LEU A 90 17.20 -13.38 -10.10
CA LEU A 90 17.61 -12.80 -8.83
C LEU A 90 18.83 -13.59 -8.36
N THR A 91 19.95 -12.90 -8.15
CA THR A 91 21.19 -13.54 -7.69
C THR A 91 21.82 -12.73 -6.58
N ASP A 92 22.28 -13.42 -5.54
CA ASP A 92 23.02 -12.83 -4.44
C ASP A 92 24.51 -13.05 -4.71
N VAL A 93 25.26 -11.95 -4.83
CA VAL A 93 26.71 -11.98 -5.06
C VAL A 93 27.43 -11.36 -3.88
N THR A 94 28.52 -11.98 -3.45
CA THR A 94 29.41 -11.43 -2.41
C THR A 94 30.56 -10.68 -3.06
N ILE A 95 30.89 -9.49 -2.55
CA ILE A 95 32.02 -8.71 -3.05
C ILE A 95 33.31 -9.42 -2.63
N LYS A 96 34.24 -9.64 -3.57
CA LYS A 96 35.50 -10.31 -3.29
C LYS A 96 36.29 -9.52 -2.22
N ASN A 97 36.66 -10.20 -1.13
CA ASN A 97 37.38 -9.65 0.05
C ASN A 97 36.54 -8.79 1.00
N THR A 98 35.21 -8.89 0.98
CA THR A 98 34.33 -8.25 1.96
C THR A 98 33.22 -9.23 2.37
N ASP A 99 32.70 -9.10 3.59
CA ASP A 99 31.52 -9.87 4.05
C ASP A 99 30.19 -9.27 3.53
N ASP A 100 30.27 -8.29 2.65
CA ASP A 100 29.11 -7.60 2.08
C ASP A 100 28.49 -8.40 0.94
N ALA A 101 27.19 -8.69 1.05
CA ALA A 101 26.38 -9.31 0.02
C ALA A 101 25.54 -8.27 -0.72
N ILE A 102 25.55 -8.33 -2.05
CA ILE A 102 24.71 -7.52 -2.94
C ILE A 102 23.72 -8.44 -3.63
N ARG A 103 22.43 -8.09 -3.57
CA ARG A 103 21.38 -8.73 -4.36
C ARG A 103 21.21 -8.02 -5.70
N ILE A 104 21.45 -8.73 -6.80
CA ILE A 104 21.26 -8.23 -8.15
C ILE A 104 19.91 -8.74 -8.66
N PHE A 105 19.09 -7.80 -9.15
CA PHE A 105 17.80 -8.08 -9.78
C PHE A 105 17.87 -7.77 -11.27
N GLN A 106 17.51 -8.72 -12.12
CA GLN A 106 17.27 -8.45 -13.52
C GLN A 106 15.87 -7.89 -13.72
N ARG A 107 15.77 -6.69 -14.32
CA ARG A 107 14.49 -6.06 -14.64
C ARG A 107 13.80 -6.82 -15.78
N ALA A 108 12.60 -7.33 -15.52
CA ALA A 108 11.71 -7.83 -16.58
C ALA A 108 11.24 -6.66 -17.46
N ARG A 109 11.30 -6.84 -18.79
CA ARG A 109 11.19 -5.75 -19.78
C ARG A 109 9.80 -5.08 -19.88
N ILE A 110 8.77 -5.62 -19.24
CA ILE A 110 7.37 -5.20 -19.44
C ILE A 110 6.93 -4.11 -18.45
N PHE A 111 7.60 -3.96 -17.30
CA PHE A 111 7.32 -2.87 -16.34
C PHE A 111 7.86 -1.51 -16.81
N GLN A 112 7.02 -0.74 -17.51
CA GLN A 112 7.32 0.57 -18.13
C GLN A 112 7.59 1.75 -17.16
N LEU A 113 7.63 1.55 -15.84
CA LEU A 113 7.60 2.66 -14.86
C LEU A 113 8.95 3.18 -14.38
N THR A 114 10.06 2.81 -15.00
CA THR A 114 11.38 3.15 -14.45
C THR A 114 12.35 3.66 -15.51
N ASN A 115 11.86 4.51 -16.42
CA ASN A 115 12.70 5.33 -17.29
C ASN A 115 13.31 6.54 -16.55
N LEU A 116 12.80 6.91 -15.37
CA LEU A 116 13.30 8.07 -14.61
C LEU A 116 14.54 7.78 -13.75
N TYR A 117 14.68 6.56 -13.21
CA TYR A 117 15.83 6.22 -12.34
C TYR A 117 17.05 5.67 -13.11
N LEU A 118 16.87 5.22 -14.35
CA LEU A 118 17.97 4.62 -15.12
C LEU A 118 18.90 5.64 -15.77
N GLU A 119 18.41 6.84 -16.14
CA GLU A 119 19.29 7.89 -16.67
C GLU A 119 20.31 8.36 -15.63
N ASP A 120 19.88 8.51 -14.37
CA ASP A 120 20.77 8.97 -13.29
C ASP A 120 21.78 7.89 -12.88
N PHE A 121 21.40 6.61 -12.93
CA PHE A 121 22.31 5.50 -12.64
C PHE A 121 23.33 5.29 -13.78
N GLN A 122 22.91 5.41 -15.04
CA GLN A 122 23.81 5.38 -16.21
C GLN A 122 24.81 6.54 -16.20
N LYS A 123 24.38 7.74 -15.79
CA LYS A 123 25.28 8.89 -15.61
C LYS A 123 26.32 8.65 -14.51
N GLN A 124 25.96 8.01 -13.40
CA GLN A 124 26.91 7.69 -12.33
C GLN A 124 27.93 6.63 -12.75
N ILE A 125 27.52 5.58 -13.48
CA ILE A 125 28.46 4.56 -13.99
C ILE A 125 29.42 5.14 -15.02
N THR A 126 28.95 6.03 -15.90
CA THR A 126 29.81 6.68 -16.92
C THR A 126 30.82 7.65 -16.30
N LYS A 127 30.52 8.22 -15.13
CA LYS A 127 31.42 9.12 -14.39
C LYS A 127 32.48 8.39 -13.57
N LEU A 128 32.36 7.07 -13.41
CA LEU A 128 33.31 6.20 -12.71
C LEU A 128 34.24 5.45 -13.67
N ARG A 129 34.27 5.83 -14.95
CA ARG A 129 35.24 5.35 -15.94
C ARG A 129 36.25 6.44 -16.28
#